data_AF-A0A7K4F5J0-F1
#
_entry.id   AF-A0A7K4F5J0-F1
#
_cell.length_a   1.000
_cell.length_b   1.000
_cell.length_c   1.000
_cell.angle_alpha   90.00
_cell.angle_beta   90.00
_cell.angle_gamma   90.00
#
_symmetry.space_group_name_H-M   'P 1'
#
loop_
_entity.id
_entity.type
_entity.pdbx_description
1 polymer ?
#
loop_
_entity_poly.entity_id
_entity_poly.type
_entity_poly.pdbx_seq_one_letter_code
_entity_poly.pdbx_strand_id
1 'polypeptide(L)'
;AILMGVVGASMSTASGGLLAISSVISRNLMQRIIRRRWMGKENWSDSKLLVVTRIAIIPMIVAGTLLGYFVPAPGIYLILAFDIVFAGAFAPLTFGLFWKKANMPAAMASLIIGSAIRLIFFFTMPEEWAGLDTMIPPIIAFIVFIVVALATQNKYPGKARHDVRDYVPPEEDVIAGEDLKHFKDGSESMPGEMNSSSPSGPDEDIANRRAL
;
A
#
# COMPACT_ATOMS: atom_id res chain seq x y z
N ALA A 1 -21.86 32.12 -9.27
CA ALA A 1 -21.04 31.07 -9.92
C ALA A 1 -19.83 30.67 -9.08
N ILE A 2 -18.92 31.61 -8.74
CA ILE A 2 -17.66 31.30 -8.03
C ILE A 2 -17.88 30.59 -6.69
N LEU A 3 -18.75 31.10 -5.81
CA LEU A 3 -19.02 30.48 -4.51
C LEU A 3 -19.59 29.06 -4.64
N MET A 4 -20.49 28.84 -5.59
CA MET A 4 -21.05 27.50 -5.87
C MET A 4 -19.98 26.55 -6.40
N GLY A 5 -19.02 27.05 -7.18
CA GLY A 5 -17.87 26.28 -7.65
C GLY A 5 -16.97 25.83 -6.49
N VAL A 6 -16.66 26.72 -5.54
CA VAL A 6 -15.84 26.40 -4.35
C VAL A 6 -16.53 25.35 -3.48
N VAL A 7 -17.84 25.51 -3.25
CA VAL A 7 -18.63 24.53 -2.49
C VAL A 7 -18.66 23.18 -3.20
N GLY A 8 -18.87 23.15 -4.52
CA GLY A 8 -18.85 21.92 -5.30
C GLY A 8 -17.50 21.20 -5.27
N ALA A 9 -16.39 21.93 -5.43
CA ALA A 9 -15.04 21.38 -5.35
C ALA A 9 -14.74 20.78 -3.95
N SER A 10 -15.17 21.49 -2.91
CA SER A 10 -15.01 21.04 -1.51
C SER A 10 -15.80 19.74 -1.27
N MET A 11 -17.05 19.67 -1.75
CA MET A 11 -17.89 18.49 -1.62
C MET A 11 -17.31 17.29 -2.37
N SER A 12 -16.78 17.49 -3.58
CA SER A 12 -16.11 16.43 -4.36
C SER A 12 -14.89 15.86 -3.62
N THR A 13 -14.05 16.73 -3.05
CA THR A 13 -12.87 16.32 -2.28
C THR A 13 -13.27 15.56 -1.02
N ALA A 14 -14.26 16.06 -0.28
CA ALA A 14 -14.76 15.42 0.93
C ALA A 14 -15.36 14.03 0.63
N SER A 15 -16.19 13.91 -0.40
CA SER A 15 -16.77 12.64 -0.83
C SER A 15 -15.69 11.63 -1.25
N GLY A 16 -14.69 12.07 -2.02
CA GLY A 16 -13.56 11.22 -2.41
C GLY A 16 -12.76 10.71 -1.21
N GLY A 17 -12.41 11.60 -0.28
CA GLY A 17 -11.68 11.25 0.95
C GLY A 17 -12.47 10.28 1.84
N LEU A 18 -13.75 10.53 2.07
CA LEU A 18 -14.62 9.65 2.86
C LEU A 18 -14.75 8.26 2.25
N LEU A 19 -14.88 8.15 0.92
CA LEU A 19 -14.95 6.88 0.22
C LEU A 19 -13.61 6.13 0.29
N ALA A 20 -12.49 6.82 0.12
CA ALA A 20 -11.16 6.22 0.21
C ALA A 20 -10.90 5.64 1.61
N ILE A 21 -11.14 6.42 2.67
CA ILE A 21 -10.94 5.96 4.05
C ILE A 21 -11.88 4.81 4.39
N SER A 22 -13.15 4.90 3.99
CA SER A 22 -14.14 3.84 4.23
C SER A 22 -13.80 2.55 3.50
N SER A 23 -13.25 2.62 2.29
CA SER A 23 -12.78 1.46 1.52
C SER A 23 -11.58 0.79 2.20
N VAL A 24 -10.64 1.59 2.70
CA VAL A 24 -9.50 1.08 3.48
C VAL A 24 -9.98 0.40 4.76
N ILE A 25 -10.92 1.00 5.49
CA ILE A 25 -11.50 0.41 6.70
C ILE A 25 -12.22 -0.90 6.38
N SER A 26 -13.07 -0.93 5.35
CA SER A 26 -13.84 -2.13 5.02
C SER A 26 -12.95 -3.29 4.55
N ARG A 27 -11.96 -3.01 3.68
CA ARG A 27 -11.07 -4.02 3.10
C ARG A 27 -9.94 -4.43 4.04
N ASN A 28 -9.18 -3.46 4.55
CA ASN A 28 -7.97 -3.74 5.32
C ASN A 28 -8.29 -4.06 6.78
N LEU A 29 -9.19 -3.31 7.41
CA LEU A 29 -9.50 -3.52 8.82
C LEU A 29 -10.58 -4.60 9.01
N MET A 30 -11.78 -4.37 8.46
CA MET A 30 -12.93 -5.24 8.72
C MET A 30 -12.79 -6.61 8.06
N GLN A 31 -12.44 -6.67 6.78
CA GLN A 31 -12.31 -7.94 6.06
C GLN A 31 -10.97 -8.65 6.36
N ARG A 32 -9.84 -7.98 6.13
CA ARG A 32 -8.52 -8.64 6.23
C ARG A 32 -8.08 -8.89 7.67
N ILE A 33 -8.26 -7.94 8.60
CA ILE A 33 -7.81 -8.10 9.99
C ILE A 33 -8.91 -8.79 10.82
N ILE A 34 -10.08 -8.19 10.94
CA ILE A 34 -11.11 -8.66 11.87
C ILE A 34 -11.73 -9.98 11.37
N ARG A 35 -12.18 -10.04 10.11
CA ARG A 35 -12.88 -11.22 9.60
C ARG A 35 -11.96 -12.40 9.30
N ARG A 36 -10.89 -12.17 8.53
CA ARG A 36 -9.96 -13.25 8.15
C ARG A 36 -9.03 -13.62 9.30
N ARG A 37 -8.28 -12.67 9.86
CA ARG A 37 -7.23 -12.97 10.84
C ARG A 37 -7.79 -13.28 12.24
N TRP A 38 -8.79 -12.53 12.71
CA TRP A 38 -9.32 -12.74 14.08
C TRP A 38 -10.47 -13.74 14.13
N MET A 39 -11.41 -13.68 13.17
CA MET A 39 -12.57 -14.59 13.17
C MET A 39 -12.39 -15.86 12.33
N GLY A 40 -11.31 -15.99 11.55
CA GLY A 40 -11.07 -17.15 10.68
C GLY A 40 -12.14 -17.36 9.61
N LYS A 41 -12.96 -16.34 9.31
CA LYS A 41 -14.06 -16.43 8.34
C LYS A 41 -13.56 -16.04 6.96
N GLU A 42 -14.19 -16.62 5.94
CA GLU A 42 -13.93 -16.28 4.54
C GLU A 42 -14.19 -14.80 4.23
N ASN A 43 -13.72 -14.33 3.08
CA ASN A 43 -13.94 -12.96 2.59
C ASN A 43 -15.43 -12.66 2.37
N TRP A 44 -15.81 -11.37 2.40
CA TRP A 44 -17.17 -10.98 2.03
C TRP A 44 -17.31 -11.02 0.51
N SER A 45 -18.50 -11.34 0.01
CA SER A 45 -18.84 -11.08 -1.38
C SER A 45 -18.84 -9.58 -1.65
N ASP A 46 -18.59 -9.18 -2.89
CA ASP A 46 -18.48 -7.79 -3.29
C ASP A 46 -19.69 -6.95 -2.88
N SER A 47 -20.91 -7.49 -3.06
CA SER A 47 -22.15 -6.82 -2.65
C SER A 47 -22.18 -6.53 -1.15
N LYS A 48 -21.71 -7.47 -0.31
CA LYS A 48 -21.63 -7.26 1.15
C LYS A 48 -20.52 -6.27 1.51
N LEU A 49 -19.39 -6.32 0.83
CA LEU A 49 -18.28 -5.40 1.06
C LEU A 49 -18.67 -3.94 0.72
N LEU A 50 -19.47 -3.74 -0.34
CA LEU A 50 -20.03 -2.42 -0.66
C LEU A 50 -20.95 -1.89 0.45
N VAL A 51 -21.81 -2.74 1.01
CA VAL A 51 -22.68 -2.37 2.13
C VAL A 51 -21.85 -2.00 3.36
N VAL A 52 -20.84 -2.80 3.70
CA VAL A 52 -19.93 -2.50 4.82
C VAL A 52 -19.19 -1.19 4.60
N THR A 53 -18.74 -0.92 3.37
CA THR A 53 -18.09 0.34 3.00
C THR A 53 -19.05 1.52 3.21
N ARG A 54 -20.31 1.42 2.76
CA ARG A 54 -21.32 2.47 2.98
C ARG A 54 -21.61 2.72 4.46
N ILE A 55 -21.66 1.67 5.27
CA ILE A 55 -21.84 1.80 6.72
C ILE A 55 -20.61 2.45 7.36
N ALA A 56 -19.40 2.12 6.90
CA ALA A 56 -18.16 2.71 7.40
C ALA A 56 -18.04 4.22 7.11
N ILE A 57 -18.75 4.74 6.10
CA ILE A 57 -18.79 6.18 5.81
C ILE A 57 -19.47 6.97 6.95
N ILE A 58 -20.51 6.42 7.59
CA ILE A 58 -21.31 7.11 8.61
C ILE A 58 -20.43 7.62 9.78
N PRO A 59 -19.63 6.78 10.48
CA PRO A 59 -18.78 7.26 11.56
C PRO A 59 -17.71 8.24 11.07
N MET A 60 -17.22 8.10 9.83
CA MET A 60 -16.24 9.02 9.26
C MET A 60 -16.82 10.40 8.99
N ILE A 61 -18.07 10.48 8.50
CA ILE A 61 -18.79 11.75 8.36
C ILE A 61 -18.97 12.42 9.72
N VAL A 62 -19.41 11.66 10.72
CA VAL A 62 -19.60 12.19 12.08
C VAL A 62 -18.28 12.72 12.64
N ALA A 63 -17.20 11.94 12.58
CA ALA A 63 -15.88 12.35 13.06
C ALA A 63 -15.36 13.59 12.32
N GLY A 64 -15.44 13.60 10.98
CA GLY A 64 -14.99 14.74 10.17
C GLY A 64 -15.80 16.01 10.44
N THR A 65 -17.13 15.88 10.61
CA THR A 65 -18.01 17.02 10.92
C THR A 65 -17.73 17.58 12.31
N LEU A 66 -17.55 16.71 13.31
CA LEU A 66 -17.20 17.13 14.67
C LEU A 66 -15.85 17.85 14.71
N LEU A 67 -14.81 17.29 14.07
CA LEU A 67 -13.50 17.94 14.00
C LEU A 67 -13.58 19.30 13.30
N GLY A 68 -14.31 19.39 12.19
CA GLY A 68 -14.50 20.66 11.47
C GLY A 68 -15.30 21.69 12.26
N TYR A 69 -16.24 21.26 13.10
CA TYR A 69 -17.01 22.13 13.98
C TYR A 69 -16.18 22.67 15.15
N PHE A 70 -15.39 21.81 15.81
CA PHE A 70 -14.60 22.21 16.98
C PHE A 70 -13.30 22.95 16.63
N VAL A 71 -12.70 22.69 15.46
CA VAL A 71 -11.40 23.27 15.11
C VAL A 71 -11.42 23.82 13.68
N PRO A 72 -11.94 25.05 13.48
CA PRO A 72 -12.23 25.60 12.16
C PRO A 72 -11.00 26.19 11.45
N ALA A 73 -10.02 25.35 11.12
CA ALA A 73 -8.85 25.71 10.31
C ALA A 73 -8.52 24.67 9.23
N PRO A 74 -9.44 24.42 8.26
CA PRO A 74 -9.33 23.30 7.33
C PRO A 74 -8.07 23.35 6.47
N GLY A 75 -7.60 24.54 6.07
CA GLY A 75 -6.40 24.69 5.25
C GLY A 75 -5.12 24.24 5.95
N ILE A 76 -4.92 24.67 7.20
CA ILE A 76 -3.72 24.33 7.99
C ILE A 76 -3.68 22.83 8.27
N TYR A 77 -4.81 22.24 8.68
CA TYR A 77 -4.88 20.81 8.96
C TYR A 77 -4.79 19.94 7.71
N LEU A 78 -5.27 20.40 6.57
CA LEU A 78 -5.11 19.70 5.30
C LEU A 78 -3.63 19.61 4.91
N ILE A 79 -2.89 20.73 5.00
CA ILE A 79 -1.45 20.76 4.72
C ILE A 79 -0.70 19.87 5.73
N LEU A 80 -1.00 20.01 7.03
CA LEU A 80 -0.38 19.20 8.07
C LEU A 80 -0.62 17.70 7.86
N ALA A 81 -1.85 17.30 7.53
CA ALA A 81 -2.18 15.90 7.27
C ALA A 81 -1.41 15.33 6.07
N PHE A 82 -1.33 16.09 4.99
CA PHE A 82 -0.54 15.70 3.81
C PHE A 82 0.95 15.59 4.14
N ASP A 83 1.49 16.56 4.88
CA ASP A 83 2.90 16.58 5.26
C ASP A 83 3.28 15.42 6.18
N ILE A 84 2.43 15.05 7.14
CA ILE A 84 2.67 13.91 8.02
C ILE A 84 2.74 12.62 7.20
N VAL A 85 1.79 12.43 6.28
CA VAL A 85 1.78 11.28 5.37
C VAL A 85 3.00 11.30 4.46
N PHE A 86 3.37 12.46 3.91
CA PHE A 86 4.57 12.61 3.09
C PHE A 86 5.84 12.26 3.87
N ALA A 87 6.02 12.83 5.06
CA ALA A 87 7.19 12.57 5.91
C ALA A 87 7.34 11.09 6.29
N GLY A 88 6.25 10.39 6.61
CA GLY A 88 6.30 8.98 6.99
C GLY A 88 6.33 8.01 5.82
N ALA A 89 5.47 8.21 4.81
CA ALA A 89 5.22 7.23 3.77
C ALA A 89 6.13 7.38 2.54
N PHE A 90 6.76 8.54 2.33
CA PHE A 90 7.56 8.75 1.13
C PHE A 90 8.75 7.77 1.04
N ALA A 91 9.53 7.62 2.12
CA ALA A 91 10.65 6.68 2.16
C ALA A 91 10.24 5.21 1.86
N PRO A 92 9.26 4.62 2.57
CA PRO A 92 8.88 3.22 2.33
C PRO A 92 8.22 3.00 0.96
N LEU A 93 7.50 3.99 0.42
CA LEU A 93 6.92 3.88 -0.92
C LEU A 93 8.00 3.91 -2.00
N THR A 94 8.95 4.84 -1.92
CA THR A 94 10.04 4.95 -2.90
C THR A 94 10.97 3.75 -2.81
N PHE A 95 11.52 3.44 -1.64
CA PHE A 95 12.46 2.34 -1.51
C PHE A 95 11.79 0.97 -1.64
N GLY A 96 10.51 0.83 -1.23
CA GLY A 96 9.76 -0.41 -1.40
C GLY A 96 9.57 -0.81 -2.86
N LEU A 97 9.52 0.15 -3.79
CA LEU A 97 9.33 -0.11 -5.22
C LEU A 97 10.64 -0.27 -6.00
N PHE A 98 11.69 0.46 -5.60
CA PHE A 98 12.94 0.54 -6.37
C PHE A 98 14.13 -0.17 -5.72
N TRP A 99 14.08 -0.49 -4.42
CA TRP A 99 15.22 -1.01 -3.69
C TRP A 99 14.99 -2.43 -3.18
N LYS A 100 15.68 -3.40 -3.78
CA LYS A 100 15.61 -4.84 -3.41
C LYS A 100 15.98 -5.15 -1.94
N LYS A 101 16.58 -4.19 -1.22
CA LYS A 101 16.92 -4.31 0.20
C LYS A 101 15.84 -3.72 1.12
N ALA A 102 14.73 -3.19 0.59
CA ALA A 102 13.64 -2.69 1.41
C ALA A 102 13.03 -3.80 2.29
N ASN A 103 12.77 -3.49 3.56
CA ASN A 103 12.22 -4.46 4.50
C ASN A 103 11.13 -3.85 5.39
N MET A 104 10.33 -4.73 6.01
CA MET A 104 9.19 -4.33 6.85
C MET A 104 9.60 -3.52 8.09
N PRO A 105 10.66 -3.86 8.84
CA PRO A 105 11.10 -3.05 9.98
C PRO A 105 11.52 -1.63 9.59
N ALA A 106 12.25 -1.46 8.48
CA ALA A 106 12.65 -0.15 7.98
C ALA A 106 11.43 0.68 7.58
N ALA A 107 10.47 0.06 6.88
CA ALA A 107 9.25 0.74 6.47
C ALA A 107 8.41 1.22 7.66
N MET A 108 8.31 0.41 8.72
CA MET A 108 7.62 0.82 9.94
C MET A 108 8.38 1.91 10.69
N ALA A 109 9.71 1.79 10.81
CA ALA A 109 10.54 2.74 11.53
C ALA A 109 10.49 4.13 10.88
N SER A 110 10.70 4.22 9.56
CA SER A 110 10.63 5.49 8.84
C SER A 110 9.25 6.12 8.89
N LEU A 111 8.19 5.30 8.79
CA LEU A 111 6.82 5.78 8.80
C LEU A 111 6.45 6.39 10.14
N ILE A 112 6.79 5.72 11.25
CA ILE A 112 6.51 6.21 12.59
C ILE A 112 7.38 7.42 12.91
N ILE A 113 8.70 7.33 12.69
CA ILE A 113 9.65 8.38 13.07
C ILE A 113 9.43 9.64 12.21
N GLY A 114 9.28 9.50 10.90
CA GLY A 114 9.02 10.64 10.00
C GLY A 114 7.73 11.38 10.35
N SER A 115 6.64 10.64 10.56
CA SER A 115 5.34 11.20 10.96
C SER A 115 5.41 11.89 12.33
N ALA A 116 6.08 11.26 13.30
CA ALA A 116 6.20 11.80 14.65
C ALA A 116 7.04 13.08 14.68
N ILE A 117 8.16 13.13 13.95
CA ILE A 117 9.00 14.34 13.87
C ILE A 117 8.21 15.48 13.24
N ARG A 118 7.48 15.24 12.15
CA ARG A 118 6.63 16.29 11.52
C ARG A 118 5.59 16.83 12.49
N LEU A 119 4.96 15.94 13.26
CA LEU A 119 3.97 16.33 14.27
C LEU A 119 4.59 17.11 15.42
N ILE A 120 5.77 16.71 15.91
CA ILE A 120 6.49 17.41 16.99
C ILE A 120 6.93 18.81 16.51
N PHE A 121 7.47 18.90 15.29
CA PHE A 121 7.93 20.18 14.73
C PHE A 121 6.79 21.16 14.52
N PHE A 122 5.59 20.68 14.20
CA PHE A 122 4.40 21.53 14.12
C PHE A 122 4.11 22.30 15.43
N PHE A 123 4.43 21.72 16.59
CA PHE A 123 4.19 22.38 17.90
C PHE A 123 5.41 23.08 18.50
N THR A 124 6.62 22.76 18.03
CA THR A 124 7.87 23.18 18.68
C THR A 124 8.70 24.16 17.85
N MET A 125 8.51 24.20 16.53
CA MET A 125 9.29 25.06 15.64
C MET A 125 8.77 26.50 15.70
N PRO A 126 9.63 27.52 15.91
CA PRO A 126 9.24 28.91 15.81
C PRO A 126 8.85 29.31 14.38
N GLU A 127 7.94 30.28 14.23
CA GLU A 127 7.46 30.77 12.92
C GLU A 127 8.58 31.32 12.02
N GLU A 128 9.69 31.77 12.60
CA GLU A 128 10.88 32.25 11.89
C GLU A 128 11.51 31.18 10.97
N TRP A 129 11.24 29.90 11.26
CA TRP A 129 11.74 28.75 10.51
C TRP A 129 10.63 28.02 9.75
N ALA A 130 9.51 28.69 9.49
CA ALA A 130 8.38 28.13 8.76
C ALA A 130 8.83 27.52 7.42
N GLY A 131 8.47 26.27 7.17
CA GLY A 131 8.84 25.50 5.99
C GLY A 131 9.96 24.49 6.24
N LEU A 132 10.90 24.77 7.16
CA LEU A 132 11.89 23.75 7.57
C LEU A 132 11.24 22.61 8.36
N ASP A 133 10.17 22.91 9.09
CA ASP A 133 9.36 21.93 9.81
C ASP A 133 8.75 20.87 8.88
N THR A 134 8.52 21.19 7.61
CA THR A 134 8.04 20.26 6.58
C THR A 134 9.17 19.58 5.80
N MET A 135 10.30 20.25 5.59
CA MET A 135 11.40 19.72 4.76
C MET A 135 12.33 18.76 5.50
N ILE A 136 12.58 18.98 6.79
CA ILE A 136 13.49 18.14 7.59
C ILE A 136 12.94 16.72 7.84
N PRO A 137 11.67 16.52 8.24
CA PRO A 137 11.17 15.20 8.62
C PRO A 137 11.27 14.12 7.52
N PRO A 138 10.93 14.39 6.23
CA PRO A 138 11.12 13.42 5.16
C PRO A 138 12.59 12.99 4.98
N ILE A 139 13.54 13.92 5.10
CA ILE A 139 14.98 13.61 4.98
C ILE A 139 15.41 12.67 6.10
N ILE A 140 14.97 12.94 7.34
CA ILE A 140 15.25 12.06 8.47
C ILE A 140 14.60 10.69 8.25
N ALA A 141 13.36 10.63 7.76
CA ALA A 141 12.69 9.37 7.47
C ALA A 141 13.44 8.53 6.41
N PHE A 142 14.03 9.17 5.40
CA PHE A 142 14.89 8.50 4.40
C PHE A 142 16.14 7.91 5.04
N ILE A 143 16.84 8.68 5.86
CA ILE A 143 18.05 8.23 6.55
C ILE A 143 17.71 7.07 7.49
N VAL A 144 16.65 7.19 8.28
CA VAL A 144 16.14 6.13 9.16
C VAL A 144 15.81 4.87 8.38
N PHE A 145 15.11 5.00 7.24
CA PHE A 145 14.80 3.86 6.38
C PHE A 145 16.08 3.14 5.95
N ILE A 146 17.07 3.87 5.43
CA ILE A 146 18.33 3.29 4.94
C ILE A 146 19.09 2.60 6.07
N VAL A 147 19.27 3.28 7.20
CA VAL A 147 20.00 2.75 8.36
C VAL A 147 19.34 1.48 8.89
N VAL A 148 18.02 1.51 9.11
CA VAL A 148 17.29 0.34 9.61
C VAL A 148 17.28 -0.77 8.57
N ALA A 149 17.10 -0.45 7.28
CA ALA A 149 17.09 -1.44 6.21
C ALA A 149 18.41 -2.21 6.18
N LEU A 150 19.55 -1.51 6.23
CA LEU A 150 20.88 -2.11 6.24
C LEU A 150 21.15 -2.91 7.53
N ALA A 151 20.81 -2.35 8.70
CA ALA A 151 21.02 -3.01 9.98
C ALA A 151 20.20 -4.31 10.14
N THR A 152 19.01 -4.35 9.53
CA THR A 152 18.08 -5.48 9.68
C THR A 152 18.11 -6.48 8.51
N GLN A 153 19.02 -6.31 7.54
CA GLN A 153 19.14 -7.22 6.39
C GLN A 153 19.36 -8.68 6.82
N ASN A 154 20.12 -8.91 7.89
CA ASN A 154 20.46 -10.26 8.34
C ASN A 154 19.24 -11.03 8.86
N LYS A 155 18.20 -10.33 9.35
CA LYS A 155 16.99 -10.93 9.94
C LYS A 155 15.77 -10.83 9.01
N TYR A 156 15.72 -9.81 8.16
CA TYR A 156 14.62 -9.55 7.23
C TYR A 156 15.17 -9.18 5.84
N PRO A 157 15.60 -10.17 5.02
CA PRO A 157 16.12 -9.90 3.69
C PRO A 157 15.00 -9.38 2.77
N GLY A 158 15.24 -8.25 2.09
CA GLY A 158 14.24 -7.61 1.22
C GLY A 158 13.94 -8.35 -0.09
N LYS A 159 14.80 -9.29 -0.49
CA LYS A 159 14.72 -9.96 -1.81
C LYS A 159 13.46 -10.81 -2.02
N ALA A 160 13.00 -11.53 -0.99
CA ALA A 160 11.89 -12.49 -1.10
C ALA A 160 10.58 -11.89 -1.65
N ARG A 161 10.33 -10.59 -1.42
CA ARG A 161 9.09 -9.93 -1.87
C ARG A 161 9.18 -9.18 -3.19
N HIS A 162 10.38 -9.02 -3.75
CA HIS A 162 10.59 -8.20 -4.95
C HIS A 162 10.54 -9.03 -6.25
N ASP A 163 10.56 -10.37 -6.15
CA ASP A 163 10.47 -11.30 -7.29
C ASP A 163 9.08 -11.33 -7.95
N VAL A 164 8.03 -10.88 -7.25
CA VAL A 164 6.66 -10.79 -7.82
C VAL A 164 6.60 -9.83 -9.01
N ARG A 165 7.48 -8.82 -9.05
CA ARG A 165 7.49 -7.84 -10.16
C ARG A 165 7.98 -8.46 -11.48
N ASP A 166 8.83 -9.48 -11.39
CA ASP A 166 9.42 -10.13 -12.55
C ASP A 166 8.67 -11.45 -12.89
N TYR A 167 7.59 -11.77 -12.16
CA TYR A 167 6.69 -12.89 -12.40
C TYR A 167 5.67 -12.56 -13.48
N VAL A 168 5.69 -13.32 -14.57
CA VAL A 168 4.66 -13.30 -15.61
C VAL A 168 3.70 -14.45 -15.33
N PRO A 169 2.40 -14.20 -15.08
CA PRO A 169 1.45 -15.28 -14.80
C PRO A 169 1.26 -16.19 -16.02
N PRO A 170 1.16 -17.52 -15.84
CA PRO A 170 0.76 -18.42 -16.92
C PRO A 170 -0.66 -18.12 -17.40
N GLU A 171 -0.97 -18.43 -18.65
CA GLU A 171 -2.26 -18.08 -19.29
C GLU A 171 -3.49 -18.61 -18.52
N GLU A 172 -3.34 -19.73 -17.82
CA GLU A 172 -4.36 -20.34 -16.96
C GLU A 172 -4.76 -19.43 -15.79
N ASP A 173 -3.79 -18.75 -15.16
CA ASP A 173 -4.01 -17.79 -14.07
C ASP A 173 -4.68 -16.50 -14.59
N VAL A 174 -4.33 -16.09 -15.82
CA VAL A 174 -4.92 -14.92 -16.50
C VAL A 174 -6.40 -15.15 -16.82
N ILE A 175 -6.76 -16.36 -17.27
CA ILE A 175 -8.15 -16.73 -17.60
C ILE A 175 -9.00 -16.87 -16.33
N ALA A 176 -8.42 -17.38 -15.23
CA ALA A 176 -9.12 -17.56 -13.95
C ALA A 176 -9.19 -16.27 -13.11
N GLY A 177 -8.41 -15.24 -13.43
CA GLY A 177 -8.31 -14.01 -12.64
C GLY A 177 -7.61 -14.21 -11.28
N GLU A 178 -6.80 -15.26 -11.14
CA GLU A 178 -6.07 -15.59 -9.90
C GLU A 178 -4.59 -15.19 -10.02
N ASP A 179 -4.21 -14.03 -9.47
CA ASP A 179 -2.92 -13.37 -9.76
C ASP A 179 -1.63 -14.06 -9.27
N LEU A 180 -1.68 -14.99 -8.30
CA LEU A 180 -0.47 -15.46 -7.59
C LEU A 180 -0.45 -16.95 -7.23
N LYS A 181 -1.27 -17.79 -7.88
CA LYS A 181 -1.42 -19.19 -7.48
C LYS A 181 -0.13 -20.01 -7.68
N HIS A 182 0.65 -19.69 -8.71
CA HIS A 182 1.88 -20.40 -9.07
C HIS A 182 3.17 -19.64 -8.74
N PHE A 183 3.11 -18.53 -8.00
CA PHE A 183 4.29 -17.79 -7.58
C PHE A 183 5.07 -18.56 -6.50
N LYS A 184 6.27 -19.06 -6.84
CA LYS A 184 7.23 -19.63 -5.88
C LYS A 184 8.17 -18.52 -5.39
N ASP A 185 8.19 -18.26 -4.08
CA ASP A 185 9.10 -17.30 -3.45
C ASP A 185 10.56 -17.78 -3.65
N GLY A 186 11.47 -16.88 -4.03
CA GLY A 186 12.88 -17.14 -4.35
C GLY A 186 13.72 -17.69 -3.19
N SER A 187 13.11 -18.08 -2.07
CA SER A 187 13.72 -18.93 -1.04
C SER A 187 13.77 -20.42 -1.42
N GLU A 188 13.00 -20.87 -2.41
CA GLU A 188 13.00 -22.28 -2.86
C GLU A 188 13.93 -22.57 -4.05
N SER A 189 14.59 -21.56 -4.63
CA SER A 189 15.32 -21.67 -5.91
C SER A 189 16.84 -21.41 -5.81
N MET A 190 17.53 -22.02 -4.84
CA MET A 190 18.98 -22.19 -4.91
C MET A 190 19.36 -23.68 -4.93
N PRO A 191 20.36 -24.08 -5.73
CA PRO A 191 20.17 -25.18 -6.68
C PRO A 191 20.88 -26.47 -6.26
N GLY A 192 20.15 -27.57 -6.31
CA GLY A 192 20.68 -28.91 -6.51
C GLY A 192 20.07 -29.47 -7.78
N GLU A 193 20.93 -29.82 -8.73
CA GLU A 193 20.64 -30.53 -9.99
C GLU A 193 20.02 -29.70 -11.13
N MET A 194 20.91 -29.09 -11.91
CA MET A 194 20.77 -29.13 -13.37
C MET A 194 20.59 -30.58 -13.79
N ASN A 195 19.39 -30.95 -14.26
CA ASN A 195 19.26 -32.14 -15.09
C ASN A 195 18.55 -31.77 -16.40
N SER A 196 19.34 -31.89 -17.45
CA SER A 196 18.98 -31.77 -18.85
C SER A 196 17.95 -32.83 -19.23
N SER A 197 16.75 -32.42 -19.60
CA SER A 197 15.91 -33.18 -20.53
C SER A 197 14.71 -32.33 -20.98
N SER A 198 14.88 -31.67 -22.12
CA SER A 198 13.78 -31.32 -23.02
C SER A 198 13.04 -32.58 -23.51
N PRO A 199 11.74 -32.50 -23.78
CA PRO A 199 11.22 -32.92 -25.09
C PRO A 199 10.24 -31.87 -25.64
N SER A 200 10.56 -31.25 -26.77
CA SER A 200 10.06 -31.58 -28.13
C SER A 200 8.60 -31.19 -28.36
N GLY A 201 8.40 -30.17 -29.21
CA GLY A 201 7.10 -29.68 -29.65
C GLY A 201 6.32 -30.68 -30.51
N PRO A 202 5.03 -30.40 -30.79
CA PRO A 202 4.12 -31.33 -31.43
C PRO A 202 4.17 -31.18 -32.97
N ASP A 203 4.77 -32.13 -33.67
CA ASP A 203 4.72 -32.22 -35.14
C ASP A 203 4.54 -33.68 -35.62
N GLU A 204 3.55 -34.40 -35.07
CA GLU A 204 3.31 -35.80 -35.46
C GLU A 204 1.82 -36.16 -35.63
N ASP A 205 1.04 -35.31 -36.32
CA ASP A 205 -0.39 -35.61 -36.56
C ASP A 205 -0.88 -35.44 -38.02
N ILE A 206 0.02 -35.46 -39.01
CA ILE A 206 -0.37 -35.31 -40.43
C ILE A 206 -0.07 -36.56 -41.30
N ALA A 207 0.64 -37.57 -40.79
CA ALA A 207 1.05 -38.71 -41.62
C ALA A 207 0.06 -39.89 -41.70
N ASN A 208 -0.98 -39.98 -40.86
CA ASN A 208 -1.75 -41.23 -40.72
C ASN A 208 -3.21 -41.21 -41.24
N ARG A 209 -3.55 -40.28 -42.16
CA ARG A 209 -4.88 -40.22 -42.82
C ARG A 209 -4.92 -40.70 -44.27
N ARG A 210 -3.95 -41.52 -44.70
CA ARG A 210 -3.94 -42.16 -46.03
C ARG A 210 -3.53 -43.63 -45.96
N ALA A 211 -4.29 -44.42 -45.22
CA ALA A 211 -4.39 -45.87 -45.42
C ALA A 211 -5.59 -46.38 -44.61
N LEU A 212 -6.78 -46.30 -45.22
CA LEU A 212 -7.94 -47.21 -45.11
C LEU A 212 -9.12 -46.59 -45.88
#